data_AF-A0A965TWA3-F1
#
_entry.id   AF-A0A965TWA3-F1
#
_cell.length_a   1.000
_cell.length_b   1.000
_cell.length_c   1.000
_cell.angle_alpha   90.00
_cell.angle_beta   90.00
_cell.angle_gamma   90.00
#
_symmetry.space_group_name_H-M   'P 1'
#
loop_
_entity.id
_entity.type
_entity.pdbx_description
1 polymer ?
#
loop_
_entity_poly.entity_id
_entity_poly.type
_entity_poly.pdbx_seq_one_letter_code
_entity_poly.pdbx_strand_id
1 'polypeptide(L)'
;MRKAVEEIASPYVEELKYYSCDKRVPLIVSRTKLLRLLKSESEYGDIYPTLYAEIKSRKSREVYAVNFFTFTPKAYYEYIVLTGGEGVMIKPKDGKYLHKRAREYQKIKKFLTREVIIMGFSEPTKEYKGKFPDDRWAYWEDCGGHKQRADIALTTSAKALKNRGLYPVSKFYYEGWVGNIRFGVIISDEEIAKLPKSKKFNIETMVIQDHFVKVLEVGECSGFDEEMRALFSFGYYDHDGEMIAMHSKEEVESAEQADLSAIVWVGKVVEVKANELFADTGKLRHPRFLRLREDKSPLECIWADHVSSDTI
;
A
#
# COMPACT_ATOMS: atom_id res chain seq x y z
N MET A 1 -26.53 -22.14 3.79
CA MET A 1 -25.75 -21.08 4.47
C MET A 1 -26.49 -20.60 5.72
N ARG A 2 -27.72 -20.08 5.61
CA ARG A 2 -28.57 -19.73 6.77
C ARG A 2 -28.66 -20.81 7.85
N LYS A 3 -28.97 -22.07 7.50
CA LYS A 3 -28.96 -23.20 8.45
C LYS A 3 -27.63 -23.39 9.19
N ALA A 4 -26.50 -23.18 8.50
CA ALA A 4 -25.18 -23.31 9.12
C ALA A 4 -24.90 -22.17 10.10
N VAL A 5 -25.35 -20.94 9.80
CA VAL A 5 -25.27 -19.81 10.75
C VAL A 5 -26.13 -20.07 11.98
N GLU A 6 -27.36 -20.55 11.77
CA GLU A 6 -28.31 -20.92 12.83
C GLU A 6 -27.76 -22.05 13.72
N GLU A 7 -27.17 -23.10 13.13
CA GLU A 7 -26.58 -24.24 13.85
C GLU A 7 -25.30 -23.86 14.61
N ILE A 8 -24.46 -22.98 14.06
CA ILE A 8 -23.26 -22.50 14.76
C ILE A 8 -23.65 -21.71 16.03
N ALA A 9 -24.80 -21.02 16.01
CA ALA A 9 -25.35 -20.25 17.14
C ALA A 9 -24.32 -19.34 17.83
N SER A 10 -23.33 -18.86 17.08
CA SER A 10 -22.24 -18.03 17.59
C SER A 10 -22.57 -16.56 17.41
N PRO A 11 -22.38 -15.72 18.45
CA PRO A 11 -22.56 -14.28 18.33
C PRO A 11 -21.54 -13.64 17.36
N TYR A 12 -20.51 -14.40 16.94
CA TYR A 12 -19.48 -13.95 16.01
C TYR A 12 -19.76 -14.29 14.54
N VAL A 13 -20.91 -14.93 14.25
CA VAL A 13 -21.28 -15.34 12.89
C VAL A 13 -22.62 -14.72 12.53
N GLU A 14 -22.63 -13.88 11.50
CA GLU A 14 -23.84 -13.25 10.97
C GLU A 14 -24.06 -13.59 9.49
N GLU A 15 -25.32 -13.69 9.09
CA GLU A 15 -25.69 -13.78 7.68
C GLU A 15 -25.74 -12.37 7.08
N LEU A 16 -24.82 -12.09 6.15
CA LEU A 16 -24.79 -10.83 5.41
C LEU A 16 -25.71 -10.87 4.18
N LYS A 17 -26.44 -9.78 3.97
CA LYS A 17 -27.21 -9.58 2.72
C LYS A 17 -26.27 -9.48 1.54
N TYR A 18 -26.59 -10.19 0.46
CA TYR A 18 -25.91 -10.10 -0.82
C TYR A 18 -26.88 -9.69 -1.92
N TYR A 19 -26.36 -9.02 -2.95
CA TYR A 19 -27.14 -8.43 -4.02
C TYR A 19 -26.63 -8.86 -5.38
N SER A 20 -27.54 -8.90 -6.34
CA SER A 20 -27.25 -9.26 -7.72
C SER A 20 -26.66 -8.06 -8.46
N CYS A 21 -25.50 -8.20 -9.10
CA CYS A 21 -24.86 -7.10 -9.83
C CYS A 21 -25.65 -6.63 -11.07
N ASP A 22 -26.48 -7.51 -11.66
CA ASP A 22 -27.42 -7.21 -12.75
C ASP A 22 -28.67 -6.42 -12.30
N LYS A 23 -28.82 -6.18 -10.99
CA LYS A 23 -29.98 -5.50 -10.42
C LYS A 23 -29.55 -4.28 -9.63
N ARG A 24 -30.49 -3.33 -9.47
CA ARG A 24 -30.31 -2.24 -8.50
C ARG A 24 -30.36 -2.80 -7.08
N VAL A 25 -29.50 -2.29 -6.21
CA VAL A 25 -29.33 -2.70 -4.82
C VAL A 25 -30.32 -1.95 -3.92
N PRO A 26 -31.30 -2.62 -3.30
CA PRO A 26 -32.22 -1.96 -2.38
C PRO A 26 -31.53 -1.69 -1.03
N LEU A 27 -31.61 -0.45 -0.59
CA LEU A 27 -30.99 0.04 0.64
C LEU A 27 -31.99 0.91 1.41
N ILE A 28 -32.14 0.66 2.70
CA ILE A 28 -32.91 1.52 3.59
C ILE A 28 -31.93 2.46 4.31
N VAL A 29 -32.09 3.77 4.12
CA VAL A 29 -31.25 4.83 4.71
C VAL A 29 -32.13 5.71 5.58
N SER A 30 -31.84 5.82 6.87
CA SER A 30 -32.61 6.72 7.75
C SER A 30 -32.57 8.16 7.24
N ARG A 31 -33.67 8.90 7.46
CA ARG A 31 -33.77 10.32 7.09
C ARG A 31 -32.60 11.14 7.61
N THR A 32 -32.18 10.89 8.84
CA THR A 32 -31.01 11.56 9.45
C THR A 32 -29.72 11.26 8.69
N LYS A 33 -29.48 9.99 8.31
CA LYS A 33 -28.29 9.61 7.55
C LYS A 33 -28.31 10.21 6.14
N LEU A 34 -29.46 10.23 5.49
CA LEU A 34 -29.65 10.84 4.18
C LEU A 34 -29.39 12.35 4.19
N LEU A 35 -29.93 13.08 5.18
CA LEU A 35 -29.67 14.50 5.33
C LEU A 35 -28.19 14.80 5.58
N ARG A 36 -27.47 13.93 6.29
CA ARG A 36 -26.01 14.05 6.45
C ARG A 36 -25.28 13.88 5.13
N LEU A 37 -25.64 12.84 4.35
CA LEU A 37 -25.07 12.62 3.02
C LEU A 37 -25.29 13.85 2.12
N LEU A 38 -26.52 14.36 2.02
CA LEU A 38 -26.81 15.55 1.23
C LEU A 38 -26.03 16.79 1.67
N LYS A 39 -25.81 16.97 2.98
CA LYS A 39 -25.01 18.08 3.51
C LYS A 39 -23.52 17.96 3.20
N SER A 40 -23.00 16.74 3.04
CA SER A 40 -21.61 16.49 2.72
C SER A 40 -21.32 16.51 1.21
N GLU A 41 -22.29 16.90 0.39
CA GLU A 41 -22.13 16.91 -1.07
C GLU A 41 -21.06 17.89 -1.56
N SER A 42 -20.95 19.07 -0.96
CA SER A 42 -19.94 20.04 -1.34
C SER A 42 -18.51 19.52 -1.18
N GLU A 43 -18.32 18.51 -0.32
CA GLU A 43 -17.04 17.89 -0.02
C GLU A 43 -16.83 16.62 -0.84
N TYR A 44 -17.86 15.79 -1.00
CA TYR A 44 -17.73 14.44 -1.59
C TYR A 44 -18.44 14.24 -2.93
N GLY A 45 -19.09 15.26 -3.48
CA GLY A 45 -19.86 15.19 -4.72
C GLY A 45 -19.02 14.72 -5.91
N ASP A 46 -17.81 15.25 -6.02
CA ASP A 46 -16.88 14.93 -7.12
C ASP A 46 -16.17 13.58 -6.91
N ILE A 47 -16.01 13.15 -5.66
CA ILE A 47 -15.38 11.87 -5.29
C ILE A 47 -16.36 10.71 -5.49
N TYR A 48 -17.64 10.90 -5.15
CA TYR A 48 -18.70 9.89 -5.26
C TYR A 48 -19.87 10.34 -6.17
N PRO A 49 -19.58 10.65 -7.44
CA PRO A 49 -20.54 11.32 -8.32
C PRO A 49 -21.75 10.45 -8.65
N THR A 50 -21.59 9.13 -8.70
CA THR A 50 -22.68 8.21 -9.05
C THR A 50 -23.72 8.17 -7.92
N LEU A 51 -23.26 8.13 -6.68
CA LEU A 51 -24.10 8.16 -5.49
C LEU A 51 -24.90 9.46 -5.42
N TYR A 52 -24.23 10.61 -5.52
CA TYR A 52 -24.90 11.90 -5.40
C TYR A 52 -25.87 12.18 -6.55
N ALA A 53 -25.52 11.81 -7.79
CA ALA A 53 -26.44 11.88 -8.91
C ALA A 53 -27.71 11.03 -8.69
N GLU A 54 -27.57 9.82 -8.13
CA GLU A 54 -28.70 8.94 -7.86
C GLU A 54 -29.55 9.41 -6.66
N ILE A 55 -28.95 10.06 -5.66
CA ILE A 55 -29.69 10.69 -4.57
C ILE A 55 -30.48 11.91 -5.08
N LYS A 56 -29.85 12.77 -5.89
CA LYS A 56 -30.45 14.01 -6.43
C LYS A 56 -31.55 13.79 -7.45
N SER A 57 -31.43 12.75 -8.28
CA SER A 57 -32.40 12.47 -9.36
C SER A 57 -33.78 12.05 -8.84
N ARG A 58 -33.90 11.72 -7.54
CA ARG A 58 -35.18 11.45 -6.90
C ARG A 58 -35.89 12.75 -6.56
N LYS A 59 -37.06 12.95 -7.15
CA LYS A 59 -37.90 14.15 -6.91
C LYS A 59 -38.08 14.33 -5.40
N SER A 60 -37.86 15.54 -4.91
CA SER A 60 -37.82 15.89 -3.49
C SER A 60 -38.94 15.28 -2.64
N ARG A 61 -40.17 15.15 -3.17
CA ARG A 61 -41.31 14.53 -2.45
C ARG A 61 -41.18 13.03 -2.17
N GLU A 62 -40.52 12.25 -3.03
CA GLU A 62 -40.35 10.79 -2.85
C GLU A 62 -39.23 10.46 -1.85
N VAL A 63 -38.22 11.33 -1.80
CA VAL A 63 -37.06 11.23 -0.89
C VAL A 63 -37.47 11.32 0.59
N TYR A 64 -38.55 12.04 0.89
CA TYR A 64 -39.00 12.27 2.28
C TYR A 64 -40.07 11.30 2.79
N ALA A 65 -40.76 10.58 1.90
CA ALA A 65 -41.87 9.70 2.27
C ALA A 65 -41.41 8.28 2.63
N VAL A 66 -40.35 7.78 1.99
CA VAL A 66 -39.81 6.44 2.26
C VAL A 66 -38.29 6.47 2.19
N ASN A 67 -37.66 6.08 3.29
CA ASN A 67 -36.20 5.92 3.46
C ASN A 67 -35.61 4.79 2.55
N PHE A 68 -36.22 4.48 1.42
CA PHE A 68 -35.91 3.33 0.57
C PHE A 68 -35.28 3.77 -0.76
N PHE A 69 -34.00 3.45 -0.93
CA PHE A 69 -33.21 3.71 -2.12
C PHE A 69 -32.94 2.41 -2.88
N THR A 70 -32.80 2.52 -4.19
CA THR A 70 -32.30 1.47 -5.07
C THR A 70 -31.14 2.06 -5.84
N PHE A 71 -29.93 1.55 -5.59
CA PHE A 71 -28.70 2.08 -6.17
C PHE A 71 -28.19 1.18 -7.29
N THR A 72 -27.47 1.72 -8.27
CA THR A 72 -26.59 0.87 -9.08
C THR A 72 -25.52 0.21 -8.19
N PRO A 73 -24.90 -0.91 -8.60
CA PRO A 73 -23.78 -1.50 -7.85
C PRO A 73 -22.64 -0.51 -7.58
N LYS A 74 -22.40 0.44 -8.52
CA LYS A 74 -21.40 1.50 -8.36
C LYS A 74 -21.81 2.51 -7.28
N ALA A 75 -23.02 3.06 -7.34
CA ALA A 75 -23.52 3.96 -6.29
C ALA A 75 -23.60 3.27 -4.91
N TYR A 76 -23.89 1.97 -4.87
CA TYR A 76 -23.84 1.18 -3.64
C TYR A 76 -22.41 1.06 -3.09
N TYR A 77 -21.41 0.78 -3.93
CA TYR A 77 -20.00 0.79 -3.54
C TYR A 77 -19.58 2.16 -2.98
N GLU A 78 -19.90 3.24 -3.68
CA GLU A 78 -19.61 4.61 -3.24
C GLU A 78 -20.28 4.92 -1.88
N TYR A 79 -21.54 4.50 -1.68
CA TYR A 79 -22.22 4.62 -0.38
C TYR A 79 -21.51 3.83 0.73
N ILE A 80 -21.08 2.59 0.45
CA ILE A 80 -20.36 1.78 1.44
C ILE A 80 -19.06 2.47 1.85
N VAL A 81 -18.31 2.98 0.89
CA VAL A 81 -17.04 3.68 1.12
C VAL A 81 -17.24 4.97 1.93
N LEU A 82 -18.18 5.83 1.49
CA LEU A 82 -18.48 7.10 2.17
C LEU A 82 -18.99 6.91 3.60
N THR A 83 -19.65 5.77 3.88
CA THR A 83 -20.17 5.47 5.22
C THR A 83 -19.20 4.67 6.09
N GLY A 84 -17.91 4.65 5.73
CA GLY A 84 -16.83 4.08 6.54
C GLY A 84 -16.46 2.65 6.19
N GLY A 85 -17.13 2.02 5.21
CA GLY A 85 -16.75 0.71 4.70
C GLY A 85 -15.46 0.74 3.89
N GLU A 86 -14.75 -0.39 3.84
CA GLU A 86 -13.53 -0.55 3.04
C GLU A 86 -13.84 -0.73 1.55
N GLY A 87 -15.00 -1.30 1.22
CA GLY A 87 -15.43 -1.60 -0.13
C GLY A 87 -16.41 -2.78 -0.19
N VAL A 88 -16.47 -3.46 -1.34
CA VAL A 88 -17.41 -4.57 -1.59
C VAL A 88 -16.69 -5.83 -2.05
N MET A 89 -17.32 -6.98 -1.79
CA MET A 89 -16.90 -8.28 -2.31
C MET A 89 -17.80 -8.67 -3.48
N ILE A 90 -17.20 -9.13 -4.58
CA ILE A 90 -17.88 -9.66 -5.75
C ILE A 90 -17.61 -11.15 -5.84
N LYS A 91 -18.69 -11.91 -6.07
CA LYS A 91 -18.66 -13.37 -6.18
C LYS A 91 -19.59 -13.81 -7.32
N PRO A 92 -19.25 -14.85 -8.09
CA PRO A 92 -20.19 -15.48 -9.02
C PRO A 92 -21.32 -16.13 -8.22
N LYS A 93 -22.55 -16.07 -8.77
CA LYS A 93 -23.76 -16.63 -8.13
C LYS A 93 -23.59 -18.13 -7.83
N ASP A 94 -23.02 -18.85 -8.79
CA ASP A 94 -22.77 -20.29 -8.71
C ASP A 94 -21.33 -20.62 -8.28
N GLY A 95 -20.64 -19.66 -7.66
CA GLY A 95 -19.27 -19.80 -7.19
C GLY A 95 -19.14 -20.86 -6.09
N LYS A 96 -18.29 -21.86 -6.31
CA LYS A 96 -17.96 -22.85 -5.28
C LYS A 96 -17.05 -22.23 -4.24
N TYR A 97 -17.24 -22.63 -2.99
CA TYR A 97 -16.30 -22.28 -1.93
C TYR A 97 -15.02 -23.10 -2.12
N LEU A 98 -13.89 -22.41 -2.27
CA LEU A 98 -12.56 -23.02 -2.30
C LEU A 98 -11.77 -22.46 -1.11
N HIS A 99 -11.16 -23.32 -0.31
CA HIS A 99 -10.30 -22.90 0.81
C HIS A 99 -8.92 -22.41 0.32
N LYS A 100 -8.93 -21.48 -0.64
CA LYS A 100 -7.76 -20.83 -1.23
C LYS A 100 -8.15 -19.44 -1.75
N ARG A 101 -7.18 -18.54 -1.89
CA ARG A 101 -7.38 -17.28 -2.62
C ARG A 101 -7.48 -17.59 -4.11
N ALA A 102 -8.63 -17.34 -4.72
CA ALA A 102 -8.89 -17.58 -6.12
C ALA A 102 -9.66 -16.42 -6.75
N ARG A 103 -9.68 -16.36 -8.09
CA ARG A 103 -10.29 -15.26 -8.85
C ARG A 103 -11.81 -15.21 -8.73
N GLU A 104 -12.47 -16.26 -8.21
CA GLU A 104 -13.92 -16.22 -8.03
C GLU A 104 -14.33 -15.14 -7.03
N TYR A 105 -13.54 -14.90 -5.98
CA TYR A 105 -13.90 -13.96 -4.92
C TYR A 105 -13.02 -12.74 -5.03
N GLN A 106 -13.55 -11.69 -5.67
CA GLN A 106 -12.84 -10.44 -5.89
C GLN A 106 -13.25 -9.40 -4.86
N LYS A 107 -12.31 -8.55 -4.48
CA LYS A 107 -12.53 -7.43 -3.57
C LYS A 107 -12.34 -6.14 -4.36
N ILE A 108 -13.31 -5.24 -4.29
CA ILE A 108 -13.19 -3.87 -4.76
C ILE A 108 -13.11 -3.01 -3.53
N LYS A 109 -12.00 -2.30 -3.35
CA LYS A 109 -11.70 -1.53 -2.14
C LYS A 109 -11.28 -0.13 -2.50
N LYS A 110 -11.62 0.82 -1.64
CA LYS A 110 -11.06 2.16 -1.70
C LYS A 110 -9.56 2.11 -1.41
N PHE A 111 -8.84 3.04 -2.00
CA PHE A 111 -7.46 3.35 -1.66
C PHE A 111 -7.28 4.86 -1.81
N LEU A 112 -6.27 5.40 -1.14
CA LEU A 112 -5.81 6.76 -1.30
C LEU A 112 -4.39 6.74 -1.85
N THR A 113 -3.94 7.84 -2.44
CA THR A 113 -2.54 8.03 -2.81
C THR A 113 -1.93 9.18 -2.01
N ARG A 114 -0.63 9.11 -1.78
CA ARG A 114 0.15 10.17 -1.13
C ARG A 114 1.49 10.34 -1.84
N GLU A 115 1.85 11.60 -2.02
CA GLU A 115 3.19 12.02 -2.43
C GLU A 115 4.06 12.05 -1.17
N VAL A 116 5.18 11.33 -1.18
CA VAL A 116 6.08 11.17 -0.03
C VAL A 116 7.52 11.19 -0.48
N ILE A 117 8.40 11.61 0.43
CA ILE A 117 9.85 11.72 0.19
C ILE A 117 10.49 10.38 0.53
N ILE A 118 11.34 9.86 -0.35
CA ILE A 118 12.19 8.72 -0.01
C ILE A 118 13.18 9.18 1.07
N MET A 119 13.15 8.54 2.23
CA MET A 119 14.12 8.74 3.31
C MET A 119 15.30 7.77 3.21
N GLY A 120 15.11 6.69 2.46
CA GLY A 120 16.12 5.66 2.23
C GLY A 120 15.47 4.30 2.03
N PHE A 121 16.23 3.24 2.28
CA PHE A 121 15.75 1.87 2.15
C PHE A 121 16.05 1.07 3.41
N SER A 122 15.17 0.12 3.74
CA SER A 122 15.48 -0.90 4.74
C SER A 122 16.38 -1.98 4.15
N GLU A 123 17.08 -2.71 5.01
CA GLU A 123 17.84 -3.88 4.60
C GLU A 123 16.91 -4.98 4.07
N PRO A 124 17.33 -5.75 3.04
CA PRO A 124 16.55 -6.88 2.57
C PRO A 124 16.43 -7.94 3.68
N THR A 125 15.25 -8.57 3.79
CA THR A 125 15.09 -9.70 4.71
C THR A 125 16.02 -10.83 4.29
N LYS A 126 16.98 -11.21 5.15
CA LYS A 126 17.91 -12.29 4.86
C LYS A 126 17.23 -13.65 4.76
N GLU A 127 16.53 -14.07 5.82
CA GLU A 127 15.95 -15.41 5.93
C GLU A 127 14.74 -15.60 4.99
N TYR A 128 14.75 -16.68 4.20
CA TYR A 128 13.58 -17.05 3.39
C TYR A 128 12.66 -18.01 4.13
N LYS A 129 11.45 -17.52 4.47
CA LYS A 129 10.39 -18.28 5.16
C LYS A 129 9.28 -18.78 4.24
N GLY A 130 9.45 -18.61 2.92
CA GLY A 130 8.45 -19.00 1.94
C GLY A 130 8.36 -20.51 1.70
N LYS A 131 7.40 -20.92 0.88
CA LYS A 131 7.29 -22.31 0.42
C LYS A 131 8.27 -22.54 -0.71
N PHE A 132 8.85 -23.73 -0.80
CA PHE A 132 9.65 -24.15 -1.94
C PHE A 132 8.73 -24.77 -3.00
N PRO A 133 8.46 -24.09 -4.13
CA PRO A 133 7.72 -24.70 -5.23
C PRO A 133 8.50 -25.93 -5.72
N ASP A 134 7.83 -27.07 -5.85
CA ASP A 134 8.43 -28.34 -6.28
C ASP A 134 9.69 -28.76 -5.51
N ASP A 135 9.77 -28.38 -4.22
CA ASP A 135 10.94 -28.60 -3.38
C ASP A 135 12.22 -28.00 -3.98
N ARG A 136 12.11 -26.82 -4.61
CA ARG A 136 13.22 -26.05 -5.20
C ARG A 136 13.25 -24.60 -4.71
N TRP A 137 14.47 -24.07 -4.62
CA TRP A 137 14.75 -22.68 -4.34
C TRP A 137 16.14 -22.35 -4.85
N ALA A 138 16.32 -21.18 -5.47
CA ALA A 138 17.60 -20.81 -6.08
C ALA A 138 18.62 -20.28 -5.05
N TYR A 139 18.16 -19.61 -3.99
CA TYR A 139 19.02 -18.75 -3.19
C TYR A 139 19.36 -19.36 -1.84
N TRP A 140 20.62 -19.76 -1.67
CA TRP A 140 21.12 -20.42 -0.47
C TRP A 140 22.47 -19.85 -0.05
N GLU A 141 22.74 -19.94 1.24
CA GLU A 141 24.06 -19.69 1.81
C GLU A 141 24.49 -20.85 2.72
N ASP A 142 25.78 -20.98 2.96
CA ASP A 142 26.31 -21.88 4.00
C ASP A 142 26.45 -21.18 5.36
N CYS A 143 26.90 -21.93 6.37
CA CYS A 143 27.12 -21.38 7.72
C CYS A 143 28.22 -20.30 7.80
N GLY A 144 29.09 -20.19 6.79
CA GLY A 144 30.10 -19.15 6.67
C GLY A 144 29.59 -17.91 5.92
N GLY A 145 28.34 -17.91 5.43
CA GLY A 145 27.78 -16.82 4.64
C GLY A 145 28.12 -16.89 3.15
N HIS A 146 28.73 -17.98 2.66
CA HIS A 146 29.05 -18.12 1.24
C HIS A 146 27.78 -18.47 0.45
N LYS A 147 27.43 -17.58 -0.48
CA LYS A 147 26.29 -17.73 -1.39
C LYS A 147 26.54 -18.86 -2.38
N GLN A 148 25.59 -19.79 -2.48
CA GLN A 148 25.66 -20.93 -3.38
C GLN A 148 25.17 -20.55 -4.77
N ARG A 149 25.81 -21.09 -5.81
CA ARG A 149 25.41 -20.88 -7.20
C ARG A 149 23.93 -21.17 -7.44
N ALA A 150 23.18 -20.15 -7.84
CA ALA A 150 21.72 -20.19 -7.96
C ALA A 150 21.23 -21.23 -8.98
N ASP A 151 21.93 -21.37 -10.12
CA ASP A 151 21.63 -22.35 -11.16
C ASP A 151 21.78 -23.80 -10.67
N ILE A 152 22.81 -24.07 -9.86
CA ILE A 152 23.05 -25.39 -9.26
C ILE A 152 22.02 -25.66 -8.15
N ALA A 153 21.77 -24.69 -7.28
CA ALA A 153 20.84 -24.84 -6.18
C ALA A 153 19.41 -25.10 -6.66
N LEU A 154 18.97 -24.44 -7.74
CA LEU A 154 17.63 -24.62 -8.31
C LEU A 154 17.41 -26.01 -8.93
N THR A 155 18.47 -26.73 -9.30
CA THR A 155 18.35 -28.13 -9.78
C THR A 155 18.38 -29.14 -8.63
N THR A 156 18.78 -28.73 -7.43
CA THR A 156 18.90 -29.58 -6.25
C THR A 156 17.67 -29.47 -5.35
N SER A 157 17.23 -30.58 -4.75
CA SER A 157 16.16 -30.60 -3.75
C SER A 157 16.46 -29.66 -2.57
N ALA A 158 15.51 -28.80 -2.21
CA ALA A 158 15.62 -27.90 -1.07
C ALA A 158 15.79 -28.68 0.25
N LYS A 159 15.12 -29.84 0.39
CA LYS A 159 15.36 -30.75 1.51
C LYS A 159 16.81 -31.26 1.55
N ALA A 160 17.38 -31.64 0.40
CA ALA A 160 18.76 -32.10 0.33
C ALA A 160 19.77 -30.98 0.67
N LEU A 161 19.53 -29.76 0.20
CA LEU A 161 20.36 -28.59 0.53
C LEU A 161 20.31 -28.28 2.03
N LYS A 162 19.13 -28.31 2.66
CA LYS A 162 18.99 -28.17 4.12
C LYS A 162 19.77 -29.23 4.88
N ASN A 163 19.70 -30.50 4.45
CA ASN A 163 20.45 -31.59 5.08
C ASN A 163 21.97 -31.42 4.94
N ARG A 164 22.45 -30.64 3.96
CA ARG A 164 23.87 -30.27 3.79
C ARG A 164 24.28 -29.07 4.65
N GLY A 165 23.39 -28.54 5.49
CA GLY A 165 23.66 -27.38 6.35
C GLY A 165 23.54 -26.04 5.63
N LEU A 166 22.85 -25.99 4.48
CA LEU A 166 22.58 -24.74 3.77
C LEU A 166 21.30 -24.09 4.27
N TYR A 167 21.31 -22.76 4.33
CA TYR A 167 20.21 -21.93 4.78
C TYR A 167 19.55 -21.23 3.59
N PRO A 168 18.21 -21.30 3.46
CA PRO A 168 17.51 -20.60 2.39
C PRO A 168 17.48 -19.10 2.69
N VAL A 169 17.93 -18.29 1.75
CA VAL A 169 17.93 -16.82 1.86
C VAL A 169 16.99 -16.21 0.84
N SER A 170 16.56 -14.98 1.08
CA SER A 170 15.73 -14.26 0.12
C SER A 170 16.55 -13.90 -1.12
N LYS A 171 15.86 -13.77 -2.26
CA LYS A 171 16.46 -13.25 -3.49
C LYS A 171 17.13 -11.91 -3.25
N PHE A 172 16.44 -10.97 -2.60
CA PHE A 172 16.95 -9.60 -2.43
C PHE A 172 18.24 -9.57 -1.62
N TYR A 173 18.35 -10.37 -0.57
CA TYR A 173 19.60 -10.52 0.18
C TYR A 173 20.71 -11.16 -0.66
N TYR A 174 20.37 -12.21 -1.42
CA TYR A 174 21.31 -12.91 -2.28
C TYR A 174 21.91 -11.97 -3.34
N GLU A 175 21.06 -11.19 -4.01
CA GLU A 175 21.44 -10.23 -5.05
C GLU A 175 22.04 -8.92 -4.50
N GLY A 176 22.01 -8.69 -3.18
CA GLY A 176 22.48 -7.42 -2.60
C GLY A 176 21.55 -6.24 -2.89
N TRP A 177 20.28 -6.50 -3.14
CA TRP A 177 19.27 -5.48 -3.42
C TRP A 177 18.72 -4.85 -2.14
N VAL A 178 18.23 -3.62 -2.27
CA VAL A 178 17.52 -2.91 -1.20
C VAL A 178 16.24 -3.64 -0.76
N GLY A 179 15.80 -3.40 0.48
CA GLY A 179 14.55 -3.87 1.07
C GLY A 179 13.34 -3.00 0.68
N ASN A 180 12.64 -2.44 1.66
CA ASN A 180 11.51 -1.55 1.42
C ASN A 180 11.99 -0.10 1.28
N ILE A 181 11.26 0.72 0.52
CA ILE A 181 11.43 2.18 0.55
C ILE A 181 10.94 2.65 1.91
N ARG A 182 11.78 3.36 2.67
CA ARG A 182 11.36 4.17 3.83
C ARG A 182 11.00 5.55 3.32
N PHE A 183 9.85 6.08 3.74
CA PHE A 183 9.38 7.36 3.24
C PHE A 183 8.74 8.23 4.32
N GLY A 184 8.79 9.53 4.07
CA GLY A 184 8.40 10.56 5.03
C GLY A 184 7.79 11.79 4.38
N VAL A 185 7.37 12.71 5.23
CA VAL A 185 6.87 14.05 4.86
C VAL A 185 7.55 15.10 5.72
N ILE A 186 7.76 16.28 5.16
CA ILE A 186 8.34 17.42 5.87
C ILE A 186 7.38 17.86 6.98
N ILE A 187 7.90 18.05 8.18
CA ILE A 187 7.12 18.46 9.35
C ILE A 187 7.79 19.65 10.05
N SER A 188 7.00 20.63 10.46
CA SER A 188 7.46 21.79 11.21
C SER A 188 7.55 21.53 12.71
N ASP A 189 8.32 22.35 13.44
CA ASP A 189 8.42 22.25 14.90
C ASP A 189 7.08 22.45 15.61
N GLU A 190 6.21 23.30 15.07
CA GLU A 190 4.86 23.49 15.59
C GLU A 190 3.98 22.24 15.45
N GLU A 191 4.12 21.52 14.34
CA GLU A 191 3.41 20.27 14.08
C GLU A 191 3.98 19.13 14.93
N ILE A 192 5.31 19.05 15.09
CA ILE A 192 5.97 18.09 15.99
C ILE A 192 5.43 18.24 17.42
N ALA A 193 5.26 19.47 17.91
CA ALA A 193 4.72 19.73 19.23
C ALA A 193 3.27 19.22 19.42
N LYS A 194 2.51 19.06 18.33
CA LYS A 194 1.13 18.56 18.31
C LYS A 194 1.03 17.04 18.21
N LEU A 195 2.14 16.33 17.93
CA LEU A 195 2.13 14.88 17.79
C LEU A 195 1.76 14.16 19.12
N PRO A 196 1.02 13.04 19.06
CA PRO A 196 0.66 12.27 20.26
C PRO A 196 1.87 11.75 21.04
N LYS A 197 2.07 12.26 22.26
CA LYS A 197 3.19 11.87 23.14
C LYS A 197 3.22 10.38 23.55
N SER A 198 2.11 9.67 23.37
CA SER A 198 2.00 8.23 23.65
C SER A 198 2.63 7.34 22.57
N LYS A 199 3.05 7.91 21.43
CA LYS A 199 3.58 7.18 20.29
C LYS A 199 5.01 7.58 20.00
N LYS A 200 5.75 6.66 19.36
CA LYS A 200 7.12 6.90 18.89
C LYS A 200 7.09 7.37 17.44
N PHE A 201 7.82 8.44 17.17
CA PHE A 201 7.99 9.02 15.85
C PHE A 201 9.48 9.00 15.49
N ASN A 202 9.78 8.70 14.23
CA ASN A 202 11.13 8.81 13.70
C ASN A 202 11.19 10.07 12.83
N ILE A 203 11.98 11.05 13.27
CA ILE A 203 12.14 12.33 12.59
C ILE A 203 13.61 12.52 12.31
N GLU A 204 13.96 12.68 11.04
CA GLU A 204 15.34 12.85 10.59
C GLU A 204 15.50 14.27 10.03
N THR A 205 16.66 14.89 10.27
CA THR A 205 17.02 16.16 9.63
C THR A 205 17.74 15.84 8.33
N MET A 206 17.22 16.35 7.23
CA MET A 206 17.69 16.06 5.88
C MET A 206 18.01 17.36 5.14
N VAL A 207 18.99 17.33 4.25
CA VAL A 207 19.24 18.43 3.30
C VAL A 207 18.51 18.09 2.00
N ILE A 208 17.48 18.87 1.68
CA ILE A 208 16.65 18.68 0.48
C ILE A 208 16.65 20.00 -0.29
N GLN A 209 17.16 19.99 -1.53
CA GLN A 209 17.26 21.19 -2.37
C GLN A 209 17.89 22.37 -1.60
N ASP A 210 19.02 22.14 -0.92
CA ASP A 210 19.74 23.10 -0.08
C ASP A 210 19.02 23.61 1.19
N HIS A 211 17.89 23.00 1.55
CA HIS A 211 17.16 23.32 2.78
C HIS A 211 17.35 22.24 3.85
N PHE A 212 17.69 22.65 5.07
CA PHE A 212 17.64 21.77 6.24
C PHE A 212 16.19 21.62 6.70
N VAL A 213 15.61 20.45 6.46
CA VAL A 213 14.21 20.14 6.79
C VAL A 213 14.12 18.95 7.74
N LYS A 214 13.10 18.95 8.60
CA LYS A 214 12.74 17.79 9.44
C LYS A 214 11.74 16.95 8.68
N VAL A 215 12.06 15.67 8.48
CA VAL A 215 11.20 14.72 7.76
C VAL A 215 10.72 13.66 8.74
N LEU A 216 9.41 13.54 8.89
CA LEU A 216 8.76 12.52 9.70
C LEU A 216 8.53 11.27 8.85
N GLU A 217 9.04 10.12 9.30
CA GLU A 217 8.76 8.83 8.67
C GLU A 217 7.29 8.43 8.85
N VAL A 218 6.58 8.28 7.73
CA VAL A 218 5.14 7.91 7.70
C VAL A 218 4.90 6.50 7.13
N GLY A 219 5.96 5.79 6.77
CA GLY A 219 5.87 4.36 6.50
C GLY A 219 7.02 3.80 5.71
N GLU A 220 6.87 2.53 5.36
CA GLU A 220 7.72 1.86 4.39
C GLU A 220 6.89 1.00 3.45
N CYS A 221 7.35 0.83 2.21
CA CYS A 221 6.65 -0.02 1.26
C CYS A 221 7.56 -0.77 0.29
N SER A 222 7.07 -1.93 -0.13
CA SER A 222 7.46 -2.60 -1.36
C SER A 222 6.42 -2.25 -2.45
N GLY A 223 6.26 -3.11 -3.46
CA GLY A 223 5.26 -2.94 -4.52
C GLY A 223 5.82 -2.38 -5.82
N PHE A 224 7.13 -2.25 -5.92
CA PHE A 224 7.86 -2.09 -7.16
C PHE A 224 8.39 -3.46 -7.64
N ASP A 225 8.57 -3.61 -8.94
CA ASP A 225 9.06 -4.84 -9.57
C ASP A 225 10.58 -5.01 -9.39
N GLU A 226 11.13 -6.08 -9.98
CA GLU A 226 12.55 -6.40 -9.87
C GLU A 226 13.45 -5.42 -10.61
N GLU A 227 13.00 -4.87 -11.74
CA GLU A 227 13.75 -3.87 -12.51
C GLU A 227 13.89 -2.58 -11.70
N MET A 228 12.78 -2.06 -11.18
CA MET A 228 12.81 -0.88 -10.31
C MET A 228 13.57 -1.14 -9.01
N ARG A 229 13.54 -2.36 -8.47
CA ARG A 229 14.35 -2.74 -7.29
C ARG A 229 15.84 -2.74 -7.59
N ALA A 230 16.24 -3.30 -8.73
CA ALA A 230 17.63 -3.27 -9.17
C ALA A 230 18.08 -1.83 -9.39
N LEU A 231 17.24 -1.00 -10.01
CA LEU A 231 17.49 0.43 -10.20
C LEU A 231 17.63 1.17 -8.85
N PHE A 232 16.79 0.88 -7.86
CA PHE A 232 16.98 1.42 -6.50
C PHE A 232 18.26 0.93 -5.80
N SER A 233 18.79 -0.22 -6.21
CA SER A 233 19.98 -0.81 -5.58
C SER A 233 21.27 -0.34 -6.23
N PHE A 234 21.27 -0.13 -7.54
CA PHE A 234 22.49 0.07 -8.33
C PHE A 234 22.41 1.21 -9.36
N GLY A 235 21.33 1.99 -9.37
CA GLY A 235 21.21 3.18 -10.20
C GLY A 235 21.97 4.35 -9.60
N TYR A 236 22.79 5.00 -10.41
CA TYR A 236 23.56 6.19 -10.04
C TYR A 236 23.01 7.40 -10.78
N TYR A 237 22.81 8.48 -10.03
CA TYR A 237 22.35 9.77 -10.55
C TYR A 237 23.38 10.83 -10.22
N ASP A 238 23.51 11.85 -11.05
CA ASP A 238 24.31 13.03 -10.70
C ASP A 238 23.52 13.97 -9.78
N HIS A 239 24.20 15.05 -9.37
CA HIS A 239 23.61 16.12 -8.57
C HIS A 239 22.37 16.79 -9.20
N ASP A 240 22.21 16.71 -10.53
CA ASP A 240 21.09 17.29 -11.27
C ASP A 240 19.93 16.30 -11.41
N GLY A 241 20.13 15.05 -11.01
CA GLY A 241 19.14 13.99 -11.06
C GLY A 241 19.09 13.24 -12.39
N GLU A 242 20.10 13.39 -13.24
CA GLU A 242 20.26 12.60 -14.46
C GLU A 242 20.98 11.29 -14.15
N MET A 243 20.53 10.19 -14.75
CA MET A 243 21.11 8.86 -14.52
C MET A 243 22.49 8.76 -15.19
N ILE A 244 23.54 8.58 -14.39
CA ILE A 244 24.93 8.47 -14.86
C ILE A 244 25.21 7.05 -15.36
N ALA A 245 24.85 6.04 -14.57
CA ALA A 245 25.20 4.64 -14.85
C ALA A 245 24.34 3.64 -14.04
N MET A 246 24.31 2.40 -14.51
CA MET A 246 23.81 1.24 -13.77
C MET A 246 24.97 0.25 -13.63
N HIS A 247 25.42 -0.03 -12.40
CA HIS A 247 26.55 -0.90 -12.14
C HIS A 247 26.12 -2.31 -11.75
N SER A 248 26.97 -3.31 -11.99
CA SER A 248 26.76 -4.65 -11.43
C SER A 248 27.12 -4.69 -9.94
N LYS A 249 26.60 -5.67 -9.22
CA LYS A 249 26.90 -5.88 -7.80
C LYS A 249 28.41 -5.95 -7.52
N GLU A 250 29.15 -6.64 -8.38
CA GLU A 250 30.60 -6.81 -8.28
C GLU A 250 31.36 -5.50 -8.50
N GLU A 251 30.86 -4.63 -9.38
CA GLU A 251 31.42 -3.28 -9.61
C GLU A 251 31.19 -2.38 -8.39
N VAL A 252 30.03 -2.49 -7.72
CA VAL A 252 29.75 -1.74 -6.48
C VAL A 252 30.58 -2.24 -5.29
N GLU A 253 30.78 -3.56 -5.15
CA GLU A 253 31.56 -4.15 -4.07
C GLU A 253 33.08 -3.94 -4.21
N SER A 254 33.58 -3.76 -5.44
CA SER A 254 35.01 -3.56 -5.74
C SER A 254 35.45 -2.10 -5.89
N ALA A 255 34.50 -1.17 -6.01
CA ALA A 255 34.80 0.25 -5.98
C ALA A 255 35.30 0.65 -4.58
N GLU A 256 36.63 0.83 -4.47
CA GLU A 256 37.31 1.41 -3.30
C GLU A 256 36.77 2.82 -3.04
N GLN A 257 35.69 2.94 -2.26
CA GLN A 257 35.09 4.19 -1.79
C GLN A 257 35.26 5.33 -2.79
N ALA A 258 34.99 5.03 -4.07
CA ALA A 258 34.99 6.04 -5.10
C ALA A 258 33.95 7.05 -4.65
N ASP A 259 34.19 8.31 -5.00
CA ASP A 259 33.41 9.50 -4.69
C ASP A 259 31.98 9.39 -5.31
N LEU A 260 31.24 8.35 -4.92
CA LEU A 260 29.89 7.95 -5.28
C LEU A 260 28.90 8.70 -4.38
N SER A 261 29.22 9.96 -4.05
CA SER A 261 28.46 10.85 -3.17
C SER A 261 27.07 11.21 -3.70
N ALA A 262 26.54 10.46 -4.67
CA ALA A 262 25.27 10.73 -5.33
C ALA A 262 24.34 9.50 -5.42
N ILE A 263 24.47 8.50 -4.52
CA ILE A 263 23.31 7.63 -4.22
C ILE A 263 22.32 8.46 -3.42
N VAL A 264 21.45 9.22 -4.08
CA VAL A 264 20.45 9.98 -3.33
C VAL A 264 19.10 9.90 -4.03
N TRP A 265 18.59 8.65 -4.12
CA TRP A 265 17.14 8.43 -4.13
C TRP A 265 16.47 9.14 -2.96
N VAL A 266 17.21 9.26 -1.85
CA VAL A 266 16.84 10.06 -0.70
C VAL A 266 16.49 11.49 -1.16
N GLY A 267 15.39 12.03 -0.67
CA GLY A 267 14.91 13.34 -1.13
C GLY A 267 14.14 13.30 -2.45
N LYS A 268 14.11 12.22 -3.24
CA LYS A 268 13.19 12.12 -4.40
C LYS A 268 11.74 11.85 -3.94
N VAL A 269 10.77 12.25 -4.74
CA VAL A 269 9.34 12.06 -4.46
C VAL A 269 8.81 10.80 -5.12
N VAL A 270 8.01 10.04 -4.37
CA VAL A 270 7.24 8.90 -4.88
C VAL A 270 5.78 9.05 -4.55
N GLU A 271 4.93 8.52 -5.42
CA GLU A 271 3.53 8.32 -5.13
C GLU A 271 3.34 6.90 -4.56
N VAL A 272 2.71 6.82 -3.39
CA VAL A 272 2.34 5.56 -2.75
C VAL A 272 0.84 5.45 -2.67
N LYS A 273 0.29 4.27 -2.95
CA LYS A 273 -1.11 3.95 -2.67
C LYS A 273 -1.24 3.23 -1.32
N ALA A 274 -2.27 3.55 -0.55
CA ALA A 274 -2.54 2.94 0.74
C ALA A 274 -4.04 2.71 0.94
N ASN A 275 -4.39 1.81 1.87
CA ASN A 275 -5.79 1.54 2.18
C ASN A 275 -6.40 2.60 3.10
N GLU A 276 -5.57 3.24 3.92
CA GLU A 276 -6.00 4.16 4.97
C GLU A 276 -4.81 4.99 5.48
N LEU A 277 -5.11 6.16 6.01
CA LEU A 277 -4.18 7.07 6.67
C LEU A 277 -4.59 7.20 8.15
N PHE A 278 -3.64 6.97 9.06
CA PHE A 278 -3.84 7.20 10.47
C PHE A 278 -3.55 8.67 10.80
N ALA A 279 -4.60 9.50 10.86
CA ALA A 279 -4.48 10.96 11.05
C ALA A 279 -3.63 11.36 12.28
N ASP A 280 -3.62 10.54 13.32
CA ASP A 280 -2.85 10.81 14.54
C ASP A 280 -1.34 10.54 14.41
N THR A 281 -0.90 9.81 13.38
CA THR A 281 0.50 9.43 13.16
C THR A 281 1.02 9.73 11.76
N GLY A 282 0.13 10.06 10.84
CA GLY A 282 0.40 10.13 9.41
C GLY A 282 0.69 8.77 8.78
N LYS A 283 0.70 7.67 9.54
CA LYS A 283 1.11 6.37 9.00
C LYS A 283 0.10 5.83 8.00
N LEU A 284 0.62 5.16 6.97
CA LEU A 284 -0.20 4.54 5.93
C LEU A 284 -0.44 3.06 6.22
N ARG A 285 -1.68 2.58 6.01
CA ARG A 285 -2.04 1.17 6.13
C ARG A 285 -1.84 0.44 4.80
N HIS A 286 -0.95 -0.54 4.81
CA HIS A 286 -0.56 -1.32 3.63
C HIS A 286 -0.13 -0.48 2.42
N PRO A 287 0.81 0.48 2.59
CA PRO A 287 1.31 1.26 1.48
C PRO A 287 1.98 0.38 0.43
N ARG A 288 1.90 0.80 -0.81
CA ARG A 288 2.54 0.20 -1.98
C ARG A 288 3.05 1.31 -2.87
N PHE A 289 4.27 1.15 -3.37
CA PHE A 289 4.80 2.00 -4.42
C PHE A 289 3.84 2.03 -5.62
N LEU A 290 3.64 3.22 -6.18
CA LEU A 290 2.87 3.42 -7.41
C LEU A 290 3.77 3.90 -8.54
N ARG A 291 4.51 5.00 -8.33
CA ARG A 291 5.44 5.59 -9.31
C ARG A 291 6.40 6.59 -8.67
N LEU A 292 7.50 6.89 -9.37
CA LEU A 292 8.31 8.09 -9.11
C LEU A 292 7.53 9.35 -9.52
N ARG A 293 7.78 10.47 -8.86
CA ARG A 293 7.17 11.79 -9.14
C ARG A 293 8.27 12.82 -9.41
N GLU A 294 8.88 12.71 -10.58
CA GLU A 294 9.88 13.66 -11.07
C GLU A 294 9.28 15.04 -11.33
N ASP A 295 7.96 15.12 -11.49
CA ASP A 295 7.18 16.33 -11.66
C ASP A 295 6.97 17.13 -10.36
N LYS A 296 7.36 16.59 -9.20
CA LYS A 296 7.07 17.16 -7.88
C LYS A 296 8.31 17.55 -7.11
N SER A 297 8.26 18.74 -6.51
CA SER A 297 9.29 19.13 -5.56
C SER A 297 9.10 18.38 -4.24
N PRO A 298 10.18 17.85 -3.64
CA PRO A 298 10.10 17.25 -2.32
C PRO A 298 9.69 18.25 -1.23
N LEU A 299 9.92 19.56 -1.45
CA LEU A 299 9.47 20.62 -0.55
C LEU A 299 7.94 20.76 -0.52
N GLU A 300 7.21 20.20 -1.49
CA GLU A 300 5.73 20.14 -1.49
C GLU A 300 5.20 18.98 -0.62
N CYS A 301 6.04 18.02 -0.23
CA CYS A 301 5.61 16.84 0.52
C CYS A 301 5.53 17.15 2.03
N ILE A 302 4.61 18.05 2.41
CA ILE A 302 4.46 18.56 3.79
C ILE A 302 3.40 17.79 4.59
N TRP A 303 3.57 17.77 5.92
CA TRP A 303 2.69 17.11 6.87
C TRP A 303 1.25 17.58 6.76
N ALA A 304 1.02 18.90 6.68
CA ALA A 304 -0.31 19.49 6.58
C ALA A 304 -1.14 18.89 5.42
N ASP A 305 -0.55 18.78 4.23
CA ASP A 305 -1.20 18.22 3.05
C ASP A 305 -1.33 16.70 3.12
N HIS A 306 -0.37 16.04 3.77
CA HIS A 306 -0.40 14.60 3.97
C HIS A 306 -1.55 14.14 4.88
N VAL A 307 -1.86 14.92 5.92
CA VAL A 307 -2.95 14.61 6.87
C VAL A 307 -4.27 15.32 6.57
N SER A 308 -4.33 16.19 5.56
CA SER A 308 -5.57 16.82 5.16
C SER A 308 -6.55 15.82 4.53
N SER A 309 -7.83 16.03 4.80
CA SER A 309 -8.94 15.23 4.28
C SER A 309 -9.19 15.43 2.79
N ASP A 310 -8.61 16.48 2.19
CA ASP A 310 -8.95 16.99 0.86
C ASP A 310 -8.35 16.17 -0.30
N THR A 311 -7.77 15.01 0.02
CA THR A 311 -6.99 14.17 -0.90
C THR A 311 -7.40 12.69 -0.85
N ILE A 312 -8.59 12.39 -0.31
CA ILE A 312 -9.19 11.05 -0.28
C ILE A 312 -10.23 10.89 -1.39
#